data_AF-A0A7C4FP09-F1
#
_entry.id   AF-A0A7C4FP09-F1
#
_cell.length_a   1.000
_cell.length_b   1.000
_cell.length_c   1.000
_cell.angle_alpha   90.00
_cell.angle_beta   90.00
_cell.angle_gamma   90.00
#
_symmetry.space_group_name_H-M   'P 1'
#
loop_
_entity.id
_entity.type
_entity.pdbx_description
1 polymer ?
#
loop_
_entity_poly.entity_id
_entity_poly.type
_entity_poly.pdbx_seq_one_letter_code
_entity_poly.pdbx_strand_id
1 'polypeptide(L)'
;MINAPYEKEFVFHNGKRAKNLLELSLMLENISQNDFEKFVNPSKNDFANWIEYVLQDKDLASSLRSTIILDKTKELINSRVASYSDFASVNTSLNGGNTRSDVLKQENLAHVADMHPINDASSENHKIEHHKIEPLPKPEKHSWWKNKNNTVKNDISQDNSEKKDNPLLRWYKFKRKEFIDNKNIPKKENHSGMHPENLIWVTIYGVLILSIIILILYKFDII
;
A
#
# COMPACT_ATOMS: atom_id res chain seq x y z
N MET A 1 3.18 -9.54 11.65
CA MET A 1 3.60 -9.08 10.30
C MET A 1 5.00 -9.57 10.01
N ILE A 2 5.27 -10.01 8.78
CA ILE A 2 6.59 -10.48 8.34
C ILE A 2 7.42 -9.28 7.86
N ASN A 3 8.67 -9.19 8.30
CA ASN A 3 9.64 -8.20 7.80
C ASN A 3 10.56 -8.84 6.77
N ALA A 4 10.82 -8.11 5.68
CA ALA A 4 11.83 -8.45 4.69
C ALA A 4 13.24 -8.36 5.31
N PRO A 5 14.17 -9.24 4.90
CA PRO A 5 15.60 -9.04 5.13
C PRO A 5 16.07 -7.69 4.57
N TYR A 6 17.08 -7.08 5.20
CA TYR A 6 17.57 -5.73 4.86
C TYR A 6 17.93 -5.57 3.37
N GLU A 7 18.59 -6.58 2.80
CA GLU A 7 18.99 -6.61 1.39
C GLU A 7 17.83 -6.84 0.41
N LYS A 8 16.65 -7.19 0.92
CA LYS A 8 15.43 -7.41 0.15
C LYS A 8 14.33 -6.40 0.46
N GLU A 9 14.59 -5.36 1.25
CA GLU A 9 13.64 -4.28 1.46
C GLU A 9 13.26 -3.61 0.13
N PHE A 10 12.03 -3.11 0.04
CA PHE A 10 11.61 -2.38 -1.14
C PHE A 10 12.24 -0.99 -1.13
N VAL A 11 13.04 -0.67 -2.15
CA VAL A 11 13.74 0.62 -2.24
C VAL A 11 13.04 1.54 -3.24
N PHE A 12 12.59 2.70 -2.77
CA PHE A 12 11.98 3.74 -3.59
C PHE A 12 13.06 4.57 -4.31
N HIS A 13 12.68 5.28 -5.38
CA HIS A 13 13.59 6.15 -6.14
C HIS A 13 14.18 7.29 -5.31
N ASN A 14 13.52 7.69 -4.23
CA ASN A 14 13.99 8.71 -3.29
C ASN A 14 14.91 8.15 -2.19
N GLY A 15 15.30 6.87 -2.27
CA GLY A 15 16.15 6.18 -1.30
C GLY A 15 15.43 5.71 -0.03
N LYS A 16 14.14 6.05 0.16
CA LYS A 16 13.34 5.48 1.25
C LYS A 16 13.16 3.98 1.05
N ARG A 17 12.96 3.27 2.16
CA ARG A 17 12.81 1.82 2.17
C ARG A 17 11.52 1.42 2.89
N ALA A 18 10.93 0.30 2.47
CA ALA A 18 9.86 -0.35 3.19
C ALA A 18 10.25 -1.81 3.45
N LYS A 19 10.27 -2.19 4.73
CA LYS A 19 10.62 -3.56 5.14
C LYS A 19 9.42 -4.49 5.24
N ASN A 20 8.19 -3.96 5.27
CA ASN A 20 6.97 -4.76 5.38
C ASN A 20 5.78 -4.04 4.72
N LEU A 21 4.61 -4.68 4.70
CA LEU A 21 3.39 -4.15 4.06
C LEU A 21 2.87 -2.84 4.70
N LEU A 22 3.08 -2.65 6.01
CA LEU A 22 2.63 -1.45 6.72
C LEU A 22 3.49 -0.24 6.33
N GLU A 23 4.82 -0.42 6.30
CA GLU A 23 5.70 0.64 5.82
C GLU A 23 5.46 0.94 4.34
N LEU A 24 5.19 -0.09 3.53
CA LEU A 24 4.81 0.11 2.12
C LEU A 24 3.52 0.93 2.03
N SER A 25 2.49 0.64 2.83
CA SER A 25 1.23 1.40 2.78
C SER A 25 1.42 2.86 3.16
N LEU A 26 2.18 3.14 4.23
CA LEU A 26 2.52 4.50 4.66
C LEU A 26 3.29 5.28 3.60
N MET A 27 4.19 4.61 2.87
CA MET A 27 4.92 5.22 1.76
C MET A 27 4.00 5.51 0.56
N LEU A 28 3.06 4.60 0.26
CA LEU A 28 2.08 4.80 -0.80
C LEU A 28 1.12 5.95 -0.51
N GLU A 29 0.80 6.23 0.75
CA GLU A 29 -0.09 7.35 1.07
C GLU A 29 0.43 8.70 0.56
N ASN A 30 1.75 8.86 0.56
CA ASN A 30 2.43 10.10 0.21
C ASN A 30 3.14 10.05 -1.17
N ILE A 31 2.97 8.96 -1.94
CA ILE A 31 3.63 8.83 -3.25
C ILE A 31 2.90 9.67 -4.30
N SER A 32 3.66 10.36 -5.16
CA SER A 32 3.08 11.04 -6.32
C SER A 32 2.67 10.01 -7.39
N GLN A 33 1.66 10.34 -8.19
CA GLN A 33 1.23 9.48 -9.31
C GLN A 33 2.40 9.20 -10.28
N ASN A 34 3.22 10.20 -10.56
CA ASN A 34 4.38 10.07 -11.45
C ASN A 34 5.45 9.14 -10.88
N ASP A 35 5.68 9.14 -9.56
CA ASP A 35 6.62 8.20 -8.94
C ASP A 35 6.07 6.78 -8.87
N PHE A 36 4.76 6.64 -8.64
CA PHE A 36 4.07 5.35 -8.66
C PHE A 36 4.18 4.65 -10.02
N GLU A 37 3.99 5.39 -11.11
CA GLU A 37 4.04 4.86 -12.48
C GLU A 37 5.43 4.30 -12.87
N LYS A 38 6.49 4.67 -12.15
CA LYS A 38 7.84 4.08 -12.35
C LYS A 38 7.91 2.62 -11.89
N PHE A 39 7.09 2.25 -10.91
CA PHE A 39 7.00 0.91 -10.33
C PHE A 39 5.88 0.08 -10.94
N VAL A 40 4.78 0.74 -11.33
CA VAL A 40 3.56 0.10 -11.84
C VAL A 40 3.20 0.66 -13.20
N ASN A 41 3.14 -0.22 -14.21
CA ASN A 41 2.70 0.12 -15.55
C ASN A 41 1.98 -1.09 -16.19
N PRO A 42 1.41 -0.96 -17.40
CA PRO A 42 0.66 -2.06 -18.02
C PRO A 42 1.47 -3.35 -18.26
N SER A 43 2.80 -3.28 -18.22
CA SER A 43 3.68 -4.43 -18.45
C SER A 43 4.28 -5.00 -17.15
N LYS A 44 4.31 -4.25 -16.05
CA LYS A 44 4.95 -4.69 -14.80
C LYS A 44 4.31 -4.05 -13.57
N ASN A 45 4.37 -4.77 -12.45
CA ASN A 45 4.07 -4.24 -11.13
C ASN A 45 5.17 -4.68 -10.16
N ASP A 46 6.10 -3.76 -9.85
CA ASP A 46 7.25 -4.06 -9.00
C ASP A 46 6.82 -4.36 -7.54
N PHE A 47 5.73 -3.77 -7.06
CA PHE A 47 5.17 -4.08 -5.74
C PHE A 47 4.68 -5.52 -5.67
N ALA A 48 3.94 -5.98 -6.70
CA ALA A 48 3.46 -7.36 -6.75
C ALA A 48 4.60 -8.38 -6.73
N ASN A 49 5.67 -8.13 -7.49
CA ASN A 49 6.85 -9.00 -7.52
C ASN A 49 7.55 -9.03 -6.16
N TRP A 50 7.73 -7.87 -5.51
CA TRP A 50 8.33 -7.81 -4.19
C TRP A 50 7.50 -8.55 -3.13
N ILE A 51 6.19 -8.33 -3.12
CA ILE A 51 5.26 -8.96 -2.17
C ILE A 51 5.24 -10.49 -2.35
N GLU A 52 5.24 -10.99 -3.58
CA GLU A 52 5.27 -12.44 -3.84
C GLU A 52 6.60 -13.07 -3.40
N TYR A 53 7.73 -12.50 -3.84
CA TYR A 53 9.02 -13.18 -3.68
C TYR A 53 9.71 -12.90 -2.35
N VAL A 54 9.41 -11.76 -1.72
CA VAL A 54 10.04 -11.37 -0.46
C VAL A 54 9.13 -11.62 0.73
N LEU A 55 7.85 -11.26 0.63
CA LEU A 55 6.88 -11.43 1.72
C LEU A 55 6.08 -12.74 1.62
N GLN A 56 6.22 -13.48 0.51
CA GLN A 56 5.55 -14.75 0.25
C GLN A 56 4.01 -14.67 0.22
N ASP A 57 3.45 -13.48 -0.06
CA ASP A 57 2.00 -13.28 -0.17
C ASP A 57 1.53 -13.31 -1.63
N LYS A 58 1.33 -14.53 -2.15
CA LYS A 58 0.94 -14.78 -3.54
C LYS A 58 -0.44 -14.22 -3.90
N ASP A 59 -1.38 -14.25 -2.96
CA ASP A 59 -2.76 -13.83 -3.20
C ASP A 59 -2.86 -12.31 -3.37
N LEU A 60 -2.17 -11.56 -2.50
CA LEU A 60 -2.09 -10.10 -2.65
C LEU A 60 -1.33 -9.74 -3.93
N ALA A 61 -0.21 -10.42 -4.21
CA ALA A 61 0.57 -10.17 -5.43
C ALA A 61 -0.25 -10.42 -6.71
N SER A 62 -1.04 -11.49 -6.76
CA SER A 62 -1.94 -11.79 -7.88
C SER A 62 -2.96 -10.67 -8.09
N SER A 63 -3.62 -10.25 -7.01
CA SER A 63 -4.54 -9.10 -7.03
C SER A 63 -3.86 -7.83 -7.54
N LEU A 64 -2.62 -7.57 -7.09
CA LEU A 64 -1.88 -6.37 -7.46
C LEU A 64 -1.46 -6.35 -8.94
N ARG A 65 -1.18 -7.50 -9.56
CA ARG A 65 -0.88 -7.55 -11.00
C ARG A 65 -2.04 -7.10 -11.88
N SER A 66 -3.27 -7.23 -11.38
CA SER A 66 -4.46 -6.81 -12.10
C SER A 66 -4.73 -5.29 -12.00
N THR A 67 -4.04 -4.57 -11.11
CA THR A 67 -4.24 -3.13 -10.91
C THR A 67 -3.02 -2.32 -11.36
N ILE A 68 -3.34 -1.20 -12.02
CA ILE A 68 -2.38 -0.14 -12.41
C ILE A 68 -2.75 1.22 -11.80
N ILE A 69 -3.78 1.26 -10.94
CA ILE A 69 -4.32 2.48 -10.34
C ILE A 69 -3.80 2.57 -8.91
N LEU A 70 -3.26 3.75 -8.55
CA LEU A 70 -2.68 4.01 -7.24
C LEU A 70 -3.70 3.76 -6.11
N ASP A 71 -4.88 4.35 -6.19
CA ASP A 71 -5.90 4.23 -5.14
C ASP A 71 -6.34 2.77 -4.92
N LYS A 72 -6.51 2.01 -6.01
CA LYS A 72 -6.85 0.59 -5.90
C LYS A 72 -5.70 -0.24 -5.32
N THR A 73 -4.47 0.15 -5.60
CA THR A 73 -3.26 -0.46 -5.01
C THR A 73 -3.20 -0.19 -3.51
N LYS A 74 -3.46 1.05 -3.08
CA LYS A 74 -3.57 1.42 -1.66
C LYS A 74 -4.65 0.62 -0.95
N GLU A 75 -5.85 0.55 -1.53
CA GLU A 75 -6.98 -0.21 -0.99
C GLU A 75 -6.60 -1.67 -0.74
N LEU A 76 -6.06 -2.37 -1.76
CA LEU A 76 -5.67 -3.78 -1.63
C LEU A 76 -4.62 -4.01 -0.54
N ILE A 77 -3.60 -3.14 -0.45
CA ILE A 77 -2.54 -3.25 0.56
C ILE A 77 -3.09 -2.94 1.95
N ASN A 78 -3.88 -1.87 2.12
CA ASN A 78 -4.48 -1.49 3.40
C ASN A 78 -5.45 -2.57 3.92
N SER A 79 -6.28 -3.15 3.05
CA SER A 79 -7.13 -4.28 3.40
C SER A 79 -6.31 -5.48 3.88
N ARG A 80 -5.16 -5.77 3.23
CA ARG A 80 -4.28 -6.85 3.68
C ARG A 80 -3.63 -6.53 5.02
N VAL A 81 -3.16 -5.30 5.23
CA VAL A 81 -2.59 -4.87 6.52
C VAL A 81 -3.60 -5.00 7.65
N ALA A 82 -4.85 -4.57 7.44
CA ALA A 82 -5.94 -4.72 8.40
C ALA A 82 -6.22 -6.20 8.75
N SER A 83 -6.17 -7.10 7.77
CA SER A 83 -6.35 -8.52 8.06
C SER A 83 -5.31 -9.07 9.06
N TYR A 84 -4.07 -8.56 9.05
CA TYR A 84 -3.04 -8.98 10.00
C TYR A 84 -3.27 -8.46 11.43
N SER A 85 -3.93 -7.31 11.62
CA SER A 85 -4.27 -6.82 12.96
C SER A 85 -5.39 -7.65 13.60
N ASP A 86 -6.34 -8.11 12.79
CA ASP A 86 -7.46 -8.92 13.28
C ASP A 86 -6.99 -10.29 13.78
N PHE A 87 -5.99 -10.90 13.11
CA PHE A 87 -5.38 -12.13 13.62
C PHE A 87 -4.59 -11.92 14.92
N ALA A 88 -3.99 -10.75 15.13
CA ALA A 88 -3.21 -10.47 16.34
C ALA A 88 -4.11 -10.33 17.59
N SER A 89 -5.30 -9.74 17.45
CA SER A 89 -6.25 -9.63 18.55
C SER A 89 -6.82 -10.99 18.97
N VAL A 90 -7.09 -11.88 18.01
CA VAL A 90 -7.61 -13.25 18.29
C VAL A 90 -6.61 -14.09 19.09
N ASN A 91 -5.32 -14.06 18.75
CA ASN A 91 -4.30 -14.84 19.44
C ASN A 91 -4.05 -14.37 20.88
N THR A 92 -4.32 -13.10 21.18
CA THR A 92 -4.16 -12.54 22.54
C THR A 92 -5.28 -13.02 23.47
N SER A 93 -6.50 -13.20 22.94
CA SER A 93 -7.65 -13.66 23.74
C SER A 93 -7.60 -15.15 24.09
N LEU A 94 -6.92 -15.98 23.29
CA LEU A 94 -6.83 -17.43 23.54
C LEU A 94 -5.74 -17.81 24.55
N ASN A 95 -4.79 -16.91 24.84
CA ASN A 95 -3.72 -17.16 25.80
C ASN A 95 -4.04 -16.67 27.22
N GLY A 96 -5.25 -16.11 27.45
CA GLY A 96 -5.71 -15.58 28.74
C GLY A 96 -6.39 -16.60 29.67
N GLY A 97 -6.38 -17.90 29.35
CA GLY A 97 -7.21 -18.90 30.03
C GLY A 97 -6.53 -19.92 30.95
N ASN A 98 -5.21 -19.85 31.20
CA ASN A 98 -4.56 -20.84 32.08
C ASN A 98 -3.33 -20.30 32.82
N THR A 99 -3.51 -19.27 33.66
CA THR A 99 -2.55 -18.98 34.73
C THR A 99 -2.73 -20.01 35.85
N ARG A 100 -2.20 -21.22 35.64
CA ARG A 100 -1.86 -22.16 36.72
C ARG A 100 -0.76 -21.63 37.66
N SER A 101 -0.29 -20.40 37.42
CA SER A 101 0.69 -19.64 38.21
C SER A 101 0.13 -19.13 39.54
N ASP A 102 -1.20 -18.97 39.67
CA ASP A 102 -1.80 -18.50 40.93
C ASP A 102 -1.93 -19.60 42.00
N VAL A 103 -1.58 -20.86 41.67
CA VAL A 103 -1.59 -21.99 42.61
C VAL A 103 -0.20 -22.28 43.21
N LEU A 104 0.88 -21.63 42.75
CA LEU A 104 2.24 -21.93 43.26
C LEU A 104 2.96 -20.75 43.95
N LYS A 105 2.28 -19.63 44.20
CA LYS A 105 2.87 -18.49 44.94
C LYS A 105 2.80 -18.59 46.46
N GLN A 106 2.33 -19.71 47.03
CA GLN A 106 2.15 -19.82 48.49
C GLN A 106 3.22 -20.62 49.25
N GLU A 107 4.26 -21.18 48.60
CA GLU A 107 5.23 -22.06 49.31
C GLU A 107 6.71 -21.61 49.33
N ASN A 108 7.12 -20.50 48.71
CA ASN A 108 8.56 -20.15 48.65
C ASN A 108 8.95 -18.78 49.24
N LEU A 109 8.22 -18.30 50.25
CA LEU A 109 8.42 -16.97 50.86
C LEU A 109 9.19 -17.01 52.20
N ALA A 110 10.22 -17.86 52.33
CA ALA A 110 10.95 -18.00 53.59
C ALA A 110 12.48 -18.18 53.53
N HIS A 111 13.17 -17.97 52.38
CA HIS A 111 14.60 -18.32 52.35
C HIS A 111 15.53 -17.52 51.43
N VAL A 112 15.52 -16.18 51.47
CA VAL A 112 16.69 -15.39 51.02
C VAL A 112 16.79 -14.08 51.80
N ALA A 113 17.30 -14.17 53.03
CA ALA A 113 17.82 -13.01 53.76
C ALA A 113 19.29 -13.34 54.08
N ASP A 114 20.17 -13.05 53.12
CA ASP A 114 21.60 -12.79 53.33
C ASP A 114 22.29 -12.63 51.98
N MET A 115 22.39 -11.39 51.50
CA MET A 115 23.43 -11.02 50.53
C MET A 115 23.92 -9.60 50.78
N HIS A 116 25.23 -9.53 51.03
CA HIS A 116 26.02 -8.34 51.28
C HIS A 116 26.14 -7.41 50.06
N PRO A 117 26.33 -6.10 50.27
CA PRO A 117 26.66 -5.15 49.20
C PRO A 117 28.16 -5.22 48.88
N ILE A 118 28.51 -5.60 47.64
CA ILE A 118 29.85 -5.40 47.09
C ILE A 118 29.83 -4.13 46.25
N ASN A 119 30.44 -3.10 46.81
CA ASN A 119 30.90 -1.93 46.08
C ASN A 119 32.16 -2.35 45.33
N ASP A 120 32.24 -2.11 44.02
CA ASP A 120 33.53 -1.89 43.40
C ASP A 120 33.42 -0.92 42.22
N ALA A 121 34.07 0.21 42.42
CA ALA A 121 34.36 1.21 41.43
C ALA A 121 35.64 0.77 40.69
N SER A 122 35.57 0.61 39.38
CA SER A 122 36.77 0.66 38.54
C SER A 122 36.48 1.44 37.27
N SER A 123 37.05 2.63 37.24
CA SER A 123 37.12 3.55 36.11
C SER A 123 38.33 3.15 35.27
N GLU A 124 38.09 2.54 34.10
CA GLU A 124 39.11 2.41 33.06
C GLU A 124 38.80 3.35 31.90
N ASN A 125 39.66 4.37 31.76
CA ASN A 125 39.71 5.29 30.64
C ASN A 125 40.13 4.54 29.37
N HIS A 126 39.16 4.18 28.52
CA HIS A 126 39.45 3.65 27.20
C HIS A 126 39.67 4.81 26.21
N LYS A 127 40.93 4.98 25.79
CA LYS A 127 41.39 5.96 24.80
C LYS A 127 40.82 5.59 23.43
N ILE A 128 39.85 6.36 22.96
CA ILE A 128 39.22 6.18 21.65
C ILE A 128 40.19 6.69 20.57
N GLU A 129 40.80 5.76 19.84
CA GLU A 129 41.53 6.09 18.62
C GLU A 129 40.53 6.44 17.51
N HIS A 130 40.66 7.65 16.96
CA HIS A 130 39.89 8.11 15.81
C HIS A 130 40.26 7.31 14.56
N HIS A 131 39.54 6.21 14.32
CA HIS A 131 39.60 5.49 13.04
C HIS A 131 39.02 6.38 11.94
N LYS A 132 39.86 6.62 10.93
CA LYS A 132 39.57 7.32 9.68
C LYS A 132 38.42 6.61 8.96
N ILE A 133 37.23 7.21 9.02
CA ILE A 133 36.03 6.69 8.34
C ILE A 133 36.26 6.82 6.84
N GLU A 134 36.49 5.69 6.17
CA GLU A 134 36.50 5.65 4.70
C GLU A 134 35.12 6.03 4.16
N PRO A 135 35.04 6.81 3.06
CA PRO A 135 33.78 7.20 2.48
C PRO A 135 32.98 5.97 2.06
N LEU A 136 31.76 5.86 2.59
CA LEU A 136 30.82 4.77 2.28
C LEU A 136 30.71 4.55 0.77
N PRO A 137 30.81 3.30 0.28
CA PRO A 137 30.67 3.00 -1.13
C PRO A 137 29.29 3.47 -1.61
N LYS A 138 29.27 4.20 -2.73
CA LYS A 138 28.03 4.66 -3.35
C LYS A 138 27.12 3.45 -3.56
N PRO A 139 25.82 3.53 -3.20
CA PRO A 139 24.93 2.39 -3.31
C PRO A 139 24.92 1.92 -4.76
N GLU A 140 25.43 0.72 -4.97
CA GLU A 140 25.34 0.03 -6.25
C GLU A 140 23.87 -0.03 -6.63
N LYS A 141 23.56 0.31 -7.88
CA LYS A 141 22.20 0.23 -8.42
C LYS A 141 21.82 -1.26 -8.50
N HIS A 142 21.39 -1.83 -7.38
CA HIS A 142 21.02 -3.23 -7.25
C HIS A 142 19.88 -3.54 -8.21
N SER A 143 20.24 -4.22 -9.31
CA SER A 143 19.35 -4.60 -10.41
C SER A 143 18.78 -6.00 -10.24
N TRP A 144 18.73 -6.53 -9.01
CA TRP A 144 18.43 -7.94 -8.75
C TRP A 144 17.10 -8.43 -9.33
N TRP A 145 16.13 -7.53 -9.55
CA TRP A 145 14.86 -7.85 -10.21
C TRP A 145 14.86 -7.66 -11.74
N LYS A 146 15.81 -6.93 -12.34
CA LYS A 146 15.83 -6.67 -13.79
C LYS A 146 16.18 -7.90 -14.62
N ASN A 147 16.86 -8.90 -14.04
CA ASN A 147 17.43 -10.00 -14.83
C ASN A 147 16.57 -11.29 -14.85
N LYS A 148 15.47 -11.39 -14.08
CA LYS A 148 14.65 -12.62 -14.03
C LYS A 148 13.43 -12.63 -14.96
N ASN A 149 13.05 -11.49 -15.53
CA ASN A 149 11.92 -11.43 -16.47
C ASN A 149 12.30 -11.83 -17.92
N ASN A 150 13.58 -12.11 -18.19
CA ASN A 150 14.06 -12.56 -19.51
C ASN A 150 14.17 -14.09 -19.64
N THR A 151 14.12 -14.86 -18.55
CA THR A 151 14.36 -16.32 -18.61
C THR A 151 13.13 -17.13 -18.99
N VAL A 152 11.95 -16.52 -19.13
CA VAL A 152 10.71 -17.21 -19.56
C VAL A 152 10.45 -17.05 -21.08
N LYS A 153 11.38 -16.44 -21.83
CA LYS A 153 11.18 -16.18 -23.29
C LYS A 153 12.01 -17.03 -24.25
N ASN A 154 12.92 -17.88 -23.77
CA ASN A 154 13.91 -18.52 -24.66
C ASN A 154 13.69 -20.01 -25.00
N ASP A 155 12.60 -20.65 -24.56
CA ASP A 155 12.24 -22.02 -24.98
C ASP A 155 10.94 -22.08 -25.80
N ILE A 156 10.57 -21.00 -26.49
CA ILE A 156 9.48 -21.01 -27.47
C ILE A 156 10.03 -20.50 -28.79
N SER A 157 10.65 -21.40 -29.54
CA SER A 157 11.01 -21.19 -30.94
C SER A 157 10.89 -22.50 -31.69
N GLN A 158 9.65 -22.93 -31.93
CA GLN A 158 9.19 -23.54 -33.19
C GLN A 158 7.70 -23.89 -33.06
N ASP A 159 6.82 -22.90 -33.26
CA ASP A 159 5.60 -23.09 -34.05
C ASP A 159 5.02 -21.71 -34.43
N ASN A 160 5.12 -21.37 -35.71
CA ASN A 160 4.61 -20.15 -36.32
C ASN A 160 3.44 -20.54 -37.24
N SER A 161 2.29 -20.91 -36.69
CA SER A 161 1.00 -20.79 -37.40
C SER A 161 -0.21 -20.90 -36.46
N GLU A 162 -0.47 -19.85 -35.68
CA GLU A 162 -1.81 -19.39 -35.30
C GLU A 162 -1.66 -18.32 -34.22
N LYS A 163 -1.70 -17.04 -34.61
CA LYS A 163 -2.02 -15.97 -33.66
C LYS A 163 -3.49 -16.10 -33.29
N LYS A 164 -3.81 -17.04 -32.38
CA LYS A 164 -5.11 -17.06 -31.72
C LYS A 164 -5.24 -15.79 -30.91
N ASP A 165 -6.29 -15.02 -31.22
CA ASP A 165 -6.68 -13.84 -30.48
C ASP A 165 -6.73 -14.16 -28.98
N ASN A 166 -5.74 -13.68 -28.22
CA ASN A 166 -5.71 -13.88 -26.78
C ASN A 166 -6.85 -13.05 -26.17
N PRO A 167 -7.91 -13.69 -25.63
CA PRO A 167 -9.10 -12.99 -25.15
C PRO A 167 -8.78 -12.09 -23.96
N LEU A 168 -7.76 -12.40 -23.16
CA LEU A 168 -7.28 -11.52 -22.09
C LEU A 168 -6.67 -10.25 -22.68
N LEU A 169 -5.85 -10.35 -23.73
CA LEU A 169 -5.27 -9.17 -24.37
C LEU A 169 -6.35 -8.29 -25.04
N ARG A 170 -7.40 -8.90 -25.60
CA ARG A 170 -8.56 -8.20 -26.14
C ARG A 170 -9.36 -7.50 -25.05
N TRP A 171 -9.60 -8.17 -23.92
CA TRP A 171 -10.26 -7.62 -22.74
C TRP A 171 -9.46 -6.46 -22.13
N TYR A 172 -8.14 -6.60 -22.00
CA TYR A 172 -7.25 -5.53 -21.53
C TYR A 172 -7.23 -4.32 -22.48
N LYS A 173 -7.18 -4.54 -23.80
CA LYS A 173 -7.27 -3.44 -24.78
C LYS A 173 -8.63 -2.74 -24.71
N PHE A 174 -9.72 -3.49 -24.52
CA PHE A 174 -11.07 -2.95 -24.38
C PHE A 174 -11.21 -2.12 -23.09
N LYS A 175 -10.82 -2.66 -21.93
CA LYS A 175 -10.88 -1.95 -20.65
C LYS A 175 -9.95 -0.73 -20.59
N ARG A 176 -8.80 -0.78 -21.26
CA ARG A 176 -7.91 0.39 -21.40
C ARG A 176 -8.57 1.50 -22.22
N LYS A 177 -9.28 1.16 -23.30
CA LYS A 177 -10.02 2.14 -24.11
C LYS A 177 -11.18 2.75 -23.31
N GLU A 178 -11.97 1.92 -22.63
CA GLU A 178 -13.05 2.37 -21.73
C GLU A 178 -12.54 3.26 -20.60
N PHE A 179 -11.35 2.98 -20.04
CA PHE A 179 -10.73 3.79 -18.99
C PHE A 179 -10.13 5.11 -19.51
N ILE A 180 -9.57 5.13 -20.73
CA ILE A 180 -9.10 6.36 -21.38
C ILE A 180 -10.29 7.25 -21.76
N ASP A 181 -11.37 6.64 -22.27
CA ASP A 181 -12.59 7.35 -22.63
C ASP A 181 -13.32 7.88 -21.37
N ASN A 182 -13.28 7.15 -20.24
CA ASN A 182 -13.74 7.65 -18.93
C ASN A 182 -12.76 8.59 -18.20
N LYS A 183 -11.50 8.70 -18.64
CA LYS A 183 -10.56 9.73 -18.13
C LYS A 183 -10.70 11.07 -18.83
N ASN A 184 -11.53 11.17 -19.86
CA ASN A 184 -12.15 12.44 -20.27
C ASN A 184 -13.26 12.85 -19.26
N ILE A 185 -13.00 12.69 -17.97
CA ILE A 185 -13.55 13.63 -16.99
C ILE A 185 -12.91 14.96 -17.40
N PRO A 186 -13.69 15.97 -17.82
CA PRO A 186 -13.11 17.24 -18.18
C PRO A 186 -12.25 17.67 -17.00
N LYS A 187 -10.97 17.96 -17.28
CA LYS A 187 -10.13 18.68 -16.33
C LYS A 187 -11.01 19.78 -15.79
N LYS A 188 -11.15 19.89 -14.47
CA LYS A 188 -11.71 21.10 -13.85
C LYS A 188 -10.77 22.22 -14.25
N GLU A 189 -11.04 22.78 -15.42
CA GLU A 189 -10.56 24.07 -15.82
C GLU A 189 -11.12 25.00 -14.76
N ASN A 190 -10.19 25.64 -14.05
CA ASN A 190 -10.49 26.84 -13.30
C ASN A 190 -10.83 27.94 -14.33
N HIS A 191 -11.98 27.81 -14.99
CA HIS A 191 -12.55 28.81 -15.87
C HIS A 191 -13.86 29.29 -15.25
N SER A 192 -13.72 30.39 -14.52
CA SER A 192 -14.79 31.34 -14.20
C SER A 192 -15.34 31.95 -15.50
N GLY A 193 -16.10 31.17 -16.25
CA GLY A 193 -16.78 31.61 -17.46
C GLY A 193 -18.12 30.90 -17.56
N MET A 194 -19.12 31.44 -16.85
CA MET A 194 -20.49 30.94 -16.94
C MET A 194 -20.99 31.14 -18.38
N HIS A 195 -21.11 30.05 -19.13
CA HIS A 195 -21.59 30.08 -20.51
C HIS A 195 -23.06 30.58 -20.52
N PRO A 196 -23.44 31.55 -21.37
CA PRO A 196 -24.75 32.22 -21.32
C PRO A 196 -25.94 31.27 -21.50
N GLU A 197 -25.73 30.12 -22.13
CA GLU A 197 -26.77 29.10 -22.36
C GLU A 197 -27.22 28.40 -21.07
N ASN A 198 -26.34 28.30 -20.07
CA ASN A 198 -26.68 27.68 -18.78
C ASN A 198 -27.51 28.62 -17.90
N LEU A 199 -27.43 29.93 -18.12
CA LEU A 199 -28.22 30.91 -17.37
C LEU A 199 -29.71 30.80 -17.69
N ILE A 200 -30.05 30.47 -18.94
CA ILE A 200 -31.43 30.30 -19.40
C ILE A 200 -32.08 29.08 -18.71
N TRP A 201 -31.35 27.97 -18.60
CA TRP A 201 -31.88 26.79 -17.91
C TRP A 201 -32.09 27.05 -16.41
N VAL A 202 -31.16 27.75 -15.75
CA VAL A 202 -31.29 28.08 -14.31
C VAL A 202 -32.52 28.94 -14.04
N THR A 203 -32.83 29.92 -14.90
CA THR A 203 -34.05 30.74 -14.72
C THR A 203 -35.32 29.95 -14.98
N ILE A 204 -35.35 29.09 -16.01
CA ILE A 204 -36.50 28.22 -16.30
C ILE A 204 -36.77 27.26 -15.14
N TYR A 205 -35.74 26.57 -14.64
CA TYR A 205 -35.89 25.66 -13.51
C TYR A 205 -36.27 26.41 -12.22
N GLY A 206 -35.73 27.62 -12.00
CA GLY A 206 -36.08 28.45 -10.86
C GLY A 206 -37.57 28.83 -10.83
N VAL A 207 -38.12 29.29 -11.96
CA VAL A 207 -39.56 29.64 -12.08
C VAL A 207 -40.44 28.40 -11.90
N LEU A 208 -40.03 27.26 -12.45
CA LEU A 208 -40.79 26.01 -12.35
C LEU A 208 -40.83 25.48 -10.91
N ILE A 209 -39.71 25.53 -10.19
CA ILE A 209 -39.64 25.16 -8.77
C ILE A 209 -40.48 26.12 -7.92
N LEU A 210 -40.40 27.43 -8.17
CA LEU A 210 -41.20 28.41 -7.44
C LEU A 210 -42.71 28.18 -7.65
N SER A 211 -43.13 27.87 -8.88
CA SER A 211 -44.52 27.56 -9.20
C SER A 211 -45.01 26.30 -8.47
N ILE A 212 -44.18 25.24 -8.40
CA ILE A 212 -44.50 24.02 -7.64
C ILE A 212 -44.65 24.32 -6.15
N ILE A 213 -43.76 25.15 -5.58
CA ILE A 213 -43.83 25.53 -4.16
C ILE A 213 -45.14 26.29 -3.88
N ILE A 214 -45.52 27.24 -4.73
CA ILE A 214 -46.78 28.00 -4.57
C ILE A 214 -47.99 27.06 -4.61
N LEU A 215 -48.01 26.08 -5.54
CA LEU A 215 -49.09 25.08 -5.61
C LEU A 215 -49.16 24.22 -4.35
N ILE A 216 -48.00 23.85 -3.79
CA ILE A 216 -47.94 23.11 -2.52
C ILE A 216 -48.52 23.97 -1.39
N LEU A 217 -48.12 25.23 -1.27
CA LEU A 217 -48.61 26.12 -0.22
C LEU A 217 -50.13 26.36 -0.29
N TYR A 218 -50.67 26.54 -1.50
CA TYR A 218 -52.12 26.61 -1.73
C TYR A 218 -52.85 25.32 -1.32
N LYS A 219 -52.28 24.15 -1.60
CA LYS A 219 -52.89 22.87 -1.27
C LYS A 219 -53.00 22.64 0.25
N PHE A 220 -52.13 23.28 1.03
CA PHE A 220 -52.10 23.16 2.48
C PHE A 220 -52.76 24.34 3.21
N ASP A 221 -53.48 25.23 2.49
CA ASP A 221 -54.12 26.43 3.04
C ASP A 221 -53.17 27.31 3.88
N ILE A 222 -51.88 27.32 3.52
CA ILE A 222 -50.85 28.11 4.22
C ILE A 222 -50.87 29.57 3.77
N ILE A 223 -51.29 29.82 2.52
CA ILE A 223 -51.49 31.13 1.89
C ILE A 223 -52.87 31.12 1.25
#